data_AF-A0A948QYQ5-F1
#
_entry.id   AF-A0A948QYQ5-F1
#
_cell.length_a   1.000
_cell.length_b   1.000
_cell.length_c   1.000
_cell.angle_alpha   90.00
_cell.angle_beta   90.00
_cell.angle_gamma   90.00
#
_symmetry.space_group_name_H-M   'P 1'
#
loop_
_entity.id
_entity.type
_entity.pdbx_description
1 polymer ?
#
loop_
_entity_poly.entity_id
_entity_poly.type
_entity_poly.pdbx_seq_one_letter_code
_entity_poly.pdbx_strand_id
1 'polypeptide(L)' 'MVESEKNKERGGVDESLRVLRDIAGEEVAGALIAAFKLIKISTGGRIFVQHCHDKVGFRLPVNGTGVDIIVKKSSSSPK' A
#
# COMPACT_ATOMS: atom_id res chain seq x y z
N MET A 1 0.82 -34.84 -6.37
CA MET A 1 1.10 -33.69 -5.49
C MET A 1 1.25 -32.49 -6.40
N VAL A 2 0.18 -31.71 -6.62
CA VAL A 2 0.20 -30.58 -7.55
C VAL A 2 0.07 -29.30 -6.73
N GLU A 3 1.15 -28.54 -6.84
CA GLU A 3 1.48 -27.21 -6.31
C GLU A 3 0.30 -26.37 -5.82
N SER A 4 0.29 -26.17 -4.51
CA SER A 4 -0.54 -25.18 -3.81
C SER A 4 0.11 -23.80 -3.89
N GLU A 5 0.13 -23.17 -5.07
CA GLU A 5 0.48 -21.75 -5.23
C GLU A 5 -0.74 -20.89 -5.57
N LYS A 6 -1.93 -21.37 -5.22
CA LYS A 6 -3.13 -20.58 -5.24
C LYS A 6 -3.20 -19.80 -3.93
N ASN A 7 -3.06 -18.48 -4.03
CA ASN A 7 -3.70 -17.50 -3.13
C ASN A 7 -2.88 -16.92 -1.97
N LYS A 8 -1.66 -16.40 -2.22
CA LYS A 8 -0.94 -15.50 -1.28
C LYS A 8 -0.95 -14.02 -1.71
N GLU A 9 -1.86 -13.62 -2.58
CA GLU A 9 -1.97 -12.20 -3.01
C GLU A 9 -3.22 -11.49 -2.47
N ARG A 10 -4.21 -12.22 -1.97
CA ARG A 10 -5.46 -11.63 -1.44
C ARG A 10 -5.36 -11.15 0.02
N GLY A 11 -4.39 -11.64 0.80
CA GLY A 11 -4.15 -11.16 2.17
C GLY A 11 -3.29 -9.90 2.25
N GLY A 12 -2.41 -9.65 1.26
CA GLY A 12 -1.40 -8.60 1.36
C GLY A 12 -1.95 -7.18 1.28
N VAL A 13 -2.95 -6.93 0.44
CA VAL A 13 -3.48 -5.57 0.23
C VAL A 13 -4.40 -5.14 1.36
N ASP A 14 -5.34 -5.99 1.79
CA ASP A 14 -6.25 -5.71 2.91
C ASP A 14 -5.50 -5.52 4.23
N GLU A 15 -4.47 -6.36 4.48
CA GLU A 15 -3.63 -6.24 5.67
C GLU A 15 -2.79 -4.96 5.62
N SER A 16 -2.17 -4.65 4.49
CA SER A 16 -1.40 -3.40 4.33
C SER A 16 -2.28 -2.16 4.46
N LEU A 17 -3.54 -2.23 4.02
CA LEU A 17 -4.52 -1.16 4.21
C LEU A 17 -4.91 -0.99 5.66
N ARG A 18 -5.08 -2.10 6.39
CA ARG A 18 -5.34 -2.06 7.82
C ARG A 18 -4.17 -1.45 8.60
N VAL A 19 -2.93 -1.84 8.26
CA VAL A 19 -1.71 -1.27 8.84
C VAL A 19 -1.57 0.20 8.45
N LEU A 20 -1.89 0.58 7.22
CA LEU A 20 -1.91 1.98 6.80
C LEU A 20 -2.90 2.81 7.62
N ARG A 21 -4.11 2.28 7.89
CA ARG A 21 -5.11 2.95 8.73
C ARG A 21 -4.64 3.10 10.17
N ASP A 22 -3.93 2.12 10.72
CA ASP A 22 -3.33 2.21 12.07
C ASP A 22 -2.24 3.29 12.13
N ILE A 23 -1.41 3.39 11.08
CA ILE A 23 -0.25 4.28 11.02
C ILE A 23 -0.64 5.72 10.68
N ALA A 24 -1.47 5.91 9.66
CA ALA A 24 -1.77 7.21 9.08
C ALA A 24 -3.15 7.75 9.49
N GLY A 25 -4.00 6.91 10.10
CA GLY A 25 -5.39 7.23 10.37
C GLY A 25 -6.32 6.91 9.20
N GLU A 26 -7.61 6.77 9.50
CA GLU A 26 -8.64 6.36 8.54
C GLU A 26 -8.79 7.35 7.38
N GLU A 27 -8.79 8.65 7.67
CA GLU A 27 -8.95 9.72 6.68
C GLU A 27 -7.79 9.72 5.66
N VAL A 28 -6.55 9.66 6.15
CA VAL A 28 -5.35 9.69 5.31
C VAL A 28 -5.23 8.41 4.49
N ALA A 29 -5.53 7.26 5.09
CA ALA A 29 -5.57 5.98 4.37
C ALA A 29 -6.64 6.02 3.27
N GLY A 30 -7.84 6.52 3.55
CA GLY A 30 -8.91 6.71 2.57
C GLY A 30 -8.49 7.58 1.38
N ALA A 31 -7.86 8.72 1.67
CA ALA A 31 -7.35 9.64 0.64
C ALA A 31 -6.25 8.99 -0.22
N LEU A 32 -5.31 8.26 0.38
CA LEU A 32 -4.27 7.52 -0.35
C LEU A 32 -4.86 6.45 -1.28
N ILE A 33 -5.83 5.68 -0.79
CA ILE A 33 -6.52 4.67 -1.60
C ILE A 33 -7.23 5.31 -2.78
N ALA A 34 -7.91 6.44 -2.56
CA ALA A 34 -8.61 7.17 -3.61
C ALA A 34 -7.62 7.68 -4.67
N ALA A 35 -6.50 8.29 -4.25
CA ALA A 35 -5.44 8.73 -5.16
C ALA A 35 -4.85 7.56 -5.96
N PHE A 36 -4.60 6.43 -5.31
CA PHE A 36 -4.12 5.21 -5.95
C PHE A 36 -5.11 4.64 -6.96
N LYS A 37 -6.40 4.65 -6.67
CA LYS A 37 -7.43 4.26 -7.64
C LYS A 37 -7.42 5.18 -8.86
N LEU A 38 -7.31 6.48 -8.68
CA LEU A 38 -7.23 7.45 -9.77
C LEU A 38 -5.99 7.23 -10.65
N ILE A 39 -4.83 7.03 -10.03
CA ILE A 39 -3.58 6.74 -10.74
C ILE A 39 -3.70 5.42 -11.51
N LYS A 40 -4.21 4.36 -10.87
CA LYS A 40 -4.44 3.06 -11.52
C LYS A 40 -5.33 3.18 -12.76
N ILE A 41 -6.41 3.95 -12.69
CA ILE A 41 -7.31 4.19 -13.83
C ILE A 41 -6.58 4.96 -14.93
N SER A 42 -5.80 5.98 -14.56
CA SER A 42 -5.12 6.84 -15.53
C SER A 42 -3.89 6.20 -16.19
N THR A 43 -3.14 5.34 -15.49
CA THR A 43 -1.90 4.73 -16.00
C THR A 43 -2.04 3.27 -16.41
N GLY A 44 -3.19 2.63 -16.13
CA GLY A 44 -3.47 1.23 -16.48
C GLY A 44 -2.59 0.19 -15.77
N GLY A 45 -1.73 0.60 -14.85
CA GLY A 45 -0.72 -0.24 -14.21
C GLY A 45 -1.19 -0.94 -12.92
N ARG A 46 -0.39 -1.90 -12.45
CA ARG A 46 -0.59 -2.54 -11.14
C ARG A 46 0.13 -1.76 -10.05
N ILE A 47 -0.58 -1.44 -8.98
CA ILE A 47 0.00 -0.86 -7.78
C ILE A 47 0.45 -2.00 -6.88
N PHE A 48 1.71 -1.97 -6.47
CA PHE A 48 2.24 -2.94 -5.52
C PHE A 48 2.21 -2.32 -4.13
N VAL A 49 1.71 -3.08 -3.17
CA VAL A 49 1.67 -2.66 -1.76
C VAL A 49 2.48 -3.66 -0.96
N GLN A 50 3.38 -3.16 -0.13
CA GLN A 50 4.17 -3.97 0.79
C GLN A 50 4.12 -3.31 2.16
N HIS A 51 3.80 -4.06 3.20
CA HIS A 51 3.97 -3.58 4.56
C HIS A 51 5.11 -4.33 5.24
N CYS A 52 5.82 -3.65 6.13
CA CYS A 52 6.88 -4.22 6.95
C CYS A 52 6.87 -3.50 8.30
N HIS A 53 6.43 -4.20 9.35
CA HIS A 53 6.36 -3.66 10.71
C HIS A 53 5.60 -2.31 10.76
N ASP A 54 6.29 -1.21 11.04
CA ASP A 54 5.77 0.16 11.16
C ASP A 54 5.78 0.96 9.85
N LYS A 55 5.92 0.27 8.71
CA LYS A 55 6.02 0.90 7.40
C LYS A 55 5.07 0.25 6.40
N VAL A 56 4.48 1.08 5.56
CA VAL A 56 3.73 0.67 4.37
C VAL A 56 4.34 1.37 3.16
N GLY A 57 4.83 0.56 2.22
CA GLY A 57 5.34 0.97 0.93
C GLY A 57 4.32 0.74 -0.18
N PHE A 58 4.22 1.70 -1.09
CA PHE A 58 3.41 1.63 -2.31
C PHE A 58 4.32 1.90 -3.50
N ARG A 59 4.33 1.00 -4.48
CA ARG A 59 5.00 1.23 -5.76
C ARG A 59 3.96 1.46 -6.84
N LEU A 60 4.05 2.62 -7.47
CA LEU A 60 3.17 3.07 -8.54
C LEU A 60 3.93 3.14 -9.86
N PRO A 61 3.50 2.41 -10.88
CA PRO A 61 4.03 2.59 -12.23
C PRO A 61 3.43 3.86 -12.84
N VAL A 62 4.24 4.90 -12.97
CA VAL A 62 3.86 6.17 -13.61
C VAL A 62 4.67 6.33 -14.90
N ASN A 63 4.03 6.17 -16.06
CA ASN A 63 4.66 6.34 -17.39
C ASN A 63 6.01 5.63 -17.55
N GLY A 64 6.11 4.36 -17.14
CA GLY A 64 7.34 3.56 -17.22
C GLY A 64 8.35 3.81 -16.10
N THR A 65 8.14 4.82 -15.25
CA THR A 65 8.95 5.08 -14.04
C THR A 65 8.19 4.58 -12.80
N GLY A 66 8.86 3.81 -11.95
CA GLY A 66 8.29 3.40 -10.67
C GLY A 66 8.43 4.50 -9.62
N VAL A 67 7.32 4.94 -9.03
CA VAL A 67 7.31 5.83 -7.86
C VAL A 67 7.09 4.99 -6.61
N ASP A 68 8.05 4.99 -5.69
CA ASP A 68 7.92 4.36 -4.38
C ASP A 68 7.51 5.40 -3.31
N ILE A 69 6.40 5.15 -2.63
CA ILE A 69 5.87 5.96 -1.53
C ILE A 69 5.96 5.13 -0.26
N ILE A 70 6.65 5.61 0.76
CA ILE A 70 6.80 4.91 2.03
C ILE A 70 6.17 5.75 3.13
N VAL A 71 5.11 5.21 3.72
CA VAL A 71 4.45 5.74 4.91
C VAL A 71 5.03 5.00 6.11
N LYS A 72 5.47 5.75 7.12
CA LYS A 72 5.99 5.20 8.37
C LYS A 72 5.24 5.80 9.54
N LYS A 73 5.05 5.03 10.62
CA LYS A 73 4.54 5.59 11.88
C LYS A 73 5.48 6.66 12.36
N SER A 74 4.94 7.87 12.52
CA SER A 74 5.68 8.95 13.15
C SER A 74 5.75 8.60 14.63
N SER A 75 6.91 8.18 15.10
CA SER A 75 7.20 8.06 16.52
C SER A 75 7.23 9.48 17.10
N SER A 76 6.06 10.05 17.41
CA SER A 76 6.00 11.16 18.34
C SER A 76 6.55 10.67 19.66
N SER A 77 7.78 11.06 19.96
CA SER A 77 8.32 11.00 21.31
C SER A 77 7.33 11.75 22.21
N PRO A 78 6.84 11.14 23.31
CA PRO A 78 6.00 11.88 24.24
C PRO A 78 6.80 13.08 24.75
N LYS A 79 6.21 14.26 24.69
CA LYS A 79 6.73 15.49 25.27
C LYS A 79 5.77 15.96 26.35
#